data_AF-A0A9D6GFV2-F1
#
_entry.id   AF-A0A9D6GFV2-F1
#
_cell.length_a   1.000
_cell.length_b   1.000
_cell.length_c   1.000
_cell.angle_alpha   90.00
_cell.angle_beta   90.00
_cell.angle_gamma   90.00
#
_symmetry.space_group_name_H-M   'P 1'
#
loop_
_entity.id
_entity.type
_entity.pdbx_description
1 polymer ?
#
loop_
_entity_poly.entity_id
_entity_poly.type
_entity_poly.pdbx_seq_one_letter_code
_entity_poly.pdbx_strand_id
1 'polypeptide(L)'
;MDYDTHKRIAEEAYEETPSESVGDYRLVHSTPTLKAYRDSNNHLIVGVRGTYDKRDVKTDASLAIGRLKRTQRFKDDKRALADVLQRYQGSVTTASHSLGSAIADELTKEHRDRITGGIAFNPAYDARQLHSGGHKGITRYYTRGDALSKLGGKRLHNVKWVDSGDKDFIDAHRLDNF
;
A
#
# COMPACT_ATOMS: atom_id res chain seq x y z
N MET A 1 -3.57 -5.30 13.89
CA MET A 1 -3.38 -5.66 12.47
C MET A 1 -2.20 -6.59 12.41
N ASP A 2 -2.36 -7.73 11.75
CA ASP A 2 -1.32 -8.75 11.61
C ASP A 2 -0.26 -8.31 10.59
N TYR A 3 1.02 -8.31 10.97
CA TYR A 3 2.10 -7.78 10.14
C TYR A 3 2.39 -8.69 8.95
N ASP A 4 2.55 -9.99 9.19
CA ASP A 4 3.00 -10.96 8.19
C ASP A 4 1.95 -11.18 7.09
N THR A 5 0.66 -11.26 7.45
CA THR A 5 -0.43 -11.36 6.47
C THR A 5 -0.48 -10.12 5.58
N HIS A 6 -0.32 -8.93 6.15
CA HIS A 6 -0.30 -7.71 5.33
C HIS A 6 0.93 -7.62 4.44
N LYS A 7 2.11 -8.02 4.93
CA LYS A 7 3.32 -8.09 4.11
C LYS A 7 3.09 -9.03 2.94
N ARG A 8 2.60 -10.24 3.20
CA ARG A 8 2.34 -11.23 2.15
C ARG A 8 1.31 -10.74 1.15
N ILE A 9 0.20 -10.13 1.59
CA ILE A 9 -0.79 -9.57 0.67
C ILE A 9 -0.22 -8.39 -0.14
N ALA A 10 0.69 -7.59 0.41
CA ALA A 10 1.39 -6.56 -0.33
C ALA A 10 2.34 -7.15 -1.41
N GLU A 11 2.93 -8.32 -1.17
CA GLU A 11 3.71 -9.08 -2.17
C GLU A 11 2.79 -9.61 -3.27
N GLU A 12 1.70 -10.30 -2.90
CA GLU A 12 0.71 -10.86 -3.83
C GLU A 12 0.06 -9.78 -4.72
N ALA A 13 0.06 -8.52 -4.29
CA ALA A 13 -0.38 -7.41 -5.13
C ALA A 13 0.45 -7.26 -6.42
N TYR A 14 1.71 -7.69 -6.41
CA TYR A 14 2.61 -7.69 -7.57
C TYR A 14 2.39 -8.84 -8.52
N GLU A 15 1.83 -9.95 -8.04
CA GLU A 15 1.70 -11.17 -8.82
C GLU A 15 0.61 -11.07 -9.89
N GLU A 16 0.92 -11.56 -11.09
CA GLU A 16 -0.06 -11.74 -12.16
C GLU A 16 -1.05 -12.85 -11.81
N THR A 17 -0.55 -13.91 -11.17
CA THR A 17 -1.32 -15.06 -10.67
C THR A 17 -1.14 -15.16 -9.16
N PRO A 18 -1.85 -14.33 -8.38
CA PRO A 18 -1.74 -14.34 -6.93
C PRO A 18 -2.23 -15.68 -6.33
N SER A 19 -1.73 -16.00 -5.16
CA SER A 19 -2.21 -17.13 -4.35
C SER A 19 -3.72 -17.01 -4.08
N GLU A 20 -4.44 -18.14 -4.12
CA GLU A 20 -5.88 -18.15 -3.80
C GLU A 20 -6.17 -17.86 -2.32
N SER A 21 -5.16 -17.99 -1.45
CA SER A 21 -5.26 -17.73 -0.01
C SER A 21 -3.96 -17.22 0.58
N VAL A 22 -4.08 -16.39 1.61
CA VAL A 22 -2.99 -15.94 2.48
C VAL A 22 -3.45 -16.09 3.93
N GLY A 23 -2.90 -17.07 4.65
CA GLY A 23 -3.40 -17.45 5.97
C GLY A 23 -4.89 -17.82 5.90
N ASP A 24 -5.69 -17.24 6.79
CA ASP A 24 -7.15 -17.45 6.84
C ASP A 24 -7.94 -16.63 5.80
N TYR A 25 -7.26 -15.80 5.00
CA TYR A 25 -7.91 -14.97 4.00
C TYR A 25 -7.92 -15.63 2.63
N ARG A 26 -9.05 -15.52 1.91
CA ARG A 26 -9.21 -16.01 0.54
C ARG A 26 -9.29 -14.87 -0.45
N LEU A 27 -8.69 -15.05 -1.62
CA LEU A 27 -8.76 -14.10 -2.72
C LEU A 27 -10.20 -13.97 -3.22
N VAL A 28 -10.72 -12.75 -3.25
CA VAL A 28 -12.10 -12.45 -3.66
C VAL A 28 -12.21 -11.43 -4.78
N HIS A 29 -11.09 -10.75 -5.10
CA HIS A 29 -10.97 -9.85 -6.23
C HIS A 29 -9.51 -9.73 -6.65
N SER A 30 -9.27 -9.66 -7.96
CA SER A 30 -7.94 -9.54 -8.53
C SER A 30 -7.95 -8.66 -9.76
N THR A 31 -7.11 -7.64 -9.75
CA THR A 31 -6.69 -6.88 -10.93
C THR A 31 -5.16 -6.97 -11.04
N PRO A 32 -4.53 -6.47 -12.11
CA PRO A 32 -3.07 -6.41 -12.18
C PRO A 32 -2.41 -5.59 -11.06
N THR A 33 -3.18 -4.83 -10.28
CA THR A 33 -2.69 -3.73 -9.43
C THR A 33 -3.27 -3.72 -8.02
N LEU A 34 -4.40 -4.40 -7.84
CA LEU A 34 -5.15 -4.47 -6.61
C LEU A 34 -5.61 -5.90 -6.39
N LYS A 35 -5.38 -6.43 -5.20
CA LYS A 35 -5.88 -7.74 -4.77
C LYS A 35 -6.71 -7.54 -3.50
N ALA A 36 -7.86 -8.18 -3.40
CA ALA A 36 -8.65 -8.16 -2.18
C ALA A 36 -8.81 -9.56 -1.64
N TYR A 37 -8.50 -9.72 -0.36
CA TYR A 37 -8.57 -10.96 0.37
C TYR A 37 -9.56 -10.81 1.53
N ARG A 38 -10.40 -11.82 1.78
CA ARG A 38 -11.46 -11.80 2.79
C ARG A 38 -11.31 -12.98 3.75
N ASP A 39 -11.49 -12.74 5.05
CA ASP A 39 -11.55 -13.78 6.07
C ASP A 39 -13.00 -14.26 6.34
N SER A 40 -13.16 -15.23 7.25
CA SER A 40 -14.48 -15.73 7.65
C SER A 40 -15.34 -14.72 8.41
N ASN A 41 -14.75 -13.63 8.93
CA ASN A 41 -15.42 -12.57 9.67
C ASN A 41 -15.81 -11.38 8.78
N ASN A 42 -15.66 -11.52 7.46
CA ASN A 42 -15.90 -10.48 6.46
C ASN A 42 -14.95 -9.28 6.54
N HIS A 43 -13.82 -9.42 7.24
CA HIS A 43 -12.76 -8.43 7.17
C HIS A 43 -12.01 -8.59 5.86
N LEU A 44 -11.76 -7.47 5.18
CA LEU A 44 -11.02 -7.41 3.94
C LEU A 44 -9.63 -6.82 4.17
N ILE A 45 -8.62 -7.43 3.56
CA ILE A 45 -7.33 -6.81 3.33
C ILE A 45 -7.19 -6.55 1.84
N VAL A 46 -7.01 -5.28 1.47
CA VAL A 46 -6.79 -4.86 0.09
C VAL A 46 -5.32 -4.57 -0.12
N GLY A 47 -4.67 -5.45 -0.89
CA GLY A 47 -3.31 -5.30 -1.41
C GLY A 47 -3.27 -4.28 -2.56
N VAL A 48 -2.44 -3.24 -2.45
CA VAL A 48 -2.26 -2.21 -3.48
C VAL A 48 -0.80 -2.18 -3.93
N ARG A 49 -0.58 -2.56 -5.19
CA ARG A 49 0.74 -2.65 -5.80
C ARG A 49 1.36 -1.26 -6.01
N GLY A 50 2.66 -1.14 -5.80
CA GLY A 50 3.44 -0.01 -6.29
C GLY A 50 3.75 -0.08 -7.80
N THR A 51 4.85 0.57 -8.19
CA THR A 51 5.38 0.54 -9.56
C THR A 51 5.95 -0.84 -9.88
N TYR A 52 5.75 -1.32 -11.11
CA TYR A 52 6.21 -2.63 -11.55
C TYR A 52 7.73 -2.68 -11.79
N ASP A 53 8.31 -1.66 -12.43
CA ASP A 53 9.77 -1.56 -12.57
C ASP A 53 10.39 -0.92 -11.31
N LYS A 54 11.23 -1.70 -10.62
CA LYS A 54 11.92 -1.28 -9.40
C LYS A 54 13.02 -0.23 -9.66
N ARG A 55 13.54 -0.16 -10.90
CA ARG A 55 14.64 0.76 -11.27
C ARG A 55 14.16 2.21 -11.39
N ASP A 56 12.92 2.40 -11.81
CA ASP A 56 12.32 3.73 -12.03
C ASP A 56 11.45 4.22 -10.85
N VAL A 57 11.40 3.46 -9.75
CA VAL A 57 10.55 3.74 -8.58
C VAL A 57 10.64 5.20 -8.13
N LYS A 58 11.86 5.74 -8.00
CA LYS A 58 12.05 7.11 -7.53
C LYS A 58 11.45 8.12 -8.51
N THR A 59 11.70 7.94 -9.80
CA THR A 59 11.24 8.85 -10.86
C THR A 59 9.73 8.77 -11.00
N ASP A 60 9.18 7.57 -11.10
CA ASP A 60 7.74 7.33 -11.27
C ASP A 60 6.94 7.78 -10.06
N ALA A 61 7.42 7.48 -8.84
CA ALA A 61 6.80 7.97 -7.63
C ALA A 61 6.81 9.50 -7.61
N SER A 62 7.96 10.14 -7.85
CA SER A 62 8.09 11.60 -7.82
C SER A 62 7.18 12.31 -8.84
N LEU A 63 7.05 11.76 -10.05
CA LEU A 63 6.18 12.30 -11.11
C LEU A 63 4.69 12.15 -10.75
N ALA A 64 4.32 11.04 -10.11
CA ALA A 64 2.95 10.78 -9.68
C ALA A 64 2.56 11.59 -8.43
N ILE A 65 3.51 11.90 -7.55
CA ILE A 65 3.33 12.47 -6.19
C ILE A 65 2.64 13.86 -6.13
N GLY A 66 2.40 14.55 -7.25
CA GLY A 66 1.58 15.78 -7.30
C GLY A 66 0.31 15.68 -8.16
N ARG A 67 0.16 14.59 -8.91
CA ARG A 67 -0.89 14.40 -9.92
C ARG A 67 -1.57 13.05 -9.80
N LEU A 68 -1.35 12.32 -8.70
CA LEU A 68 -1.79 10.93 -8.50
C LEU A 68 -3.26 10.73 -8.88
N LYS A 69 -4.16 11.56 -8.35
CA LYS A 69 -5.60 11.49 -8.63
C LYS A 69 -6.00 11.68 -10.10
N ARG A 70 -5.12 12.28 -10.91
CA ARG A 70 -5.34 12.50 -12.34
C ARG A 70 -4.84 11.34 -13.20
N THR A 71 -3.97 10.49 -12.66
CA THR A 71 -3.43 9.34 -13.38
C THR A 71 -4.53 8.32 -13.67
N GLN A 72 -4.41 7.62 -14.80
CA GLN A 72 -5.35 6.55 -15.15
C GLN A 72 -5.28 5.41 -14.12
N ARG A 73 -4.07 5.09 -13.68
CA ARG A 73 -3.81 4.09 -12.63
C ARG A 73 -4.63 4.32 -11.37
N PHE A 74 -4.61 5.54 -10.80
CA PHE A 74 -5.41 5.83 -9.61
C PHE A 74 -6.92 5.67 -9.85
N LYS A 75 -7.41 6.08 -11.03
CA LYS A 75 -8.83 5.97 -11.38
C LYS A 75 -9.27 4.51 -11.50
N ASP A 76 -8.41 3.65 -12.04
CA ASP A 76 -8.70 2.22 -12.18
C ASP A 76 -8.68 1.51 -10.83
N ASP A 77 -7.67 1.77 -9.98
CA ASP A 77 -7.62 1.23 -8.62
C ASP A 77 -8.80 1.71 -7.77
N LYS A 78 -9.22 2.97 -7.92
CA LYS A 78 -10.41 3.52 -7.26
C LYS A 78 -11.68 2.80 -7.69
N ARG A 79 -11.85 2.52 -8.99
CA ARG A 79 -13.02 1.78 -9.49
C ARG A 79 -13.03 0.34 -8.98
N ALA A 80 -11.89 -0.34 -9.07
CA ALA A 80 -11.74 -1.71 -8.57
C ALA A 80 -12.06 -1.80 -7.07
N LEU A 81 -11.56 -0.85 -6.27
CA LEU A 81 -11.91 -0.77 -4.85
C LEU A 81 -13.41 -0.53 -4.65
N ALA A 82 -14.02 0.38 -5.40
CA ALA A 82 -15.46 0.63 -5.28
C ALA A 82 -16.27 -0.65 -5.56
N ASP A 83 -15.89 -1.42 -6.57
CA ASP A 83 -16.51 -2.72 -6.88
C ASP A 83 -16.35 -3.73 -5.73
N VAL A 84 -15.17 -3.79 -5.11
CA VAL A 84 -14.92 -4.63 -3.92
C VAL A 84 -15.80 -4.20 -2.76
N LEU A 85 -15.85 -2.91 -2.45
CA LEU A 85 -16.62 -2.36 -1.32
C LEU A 85 -18.13 -2.50 -1.51
N GLN A 86 -18.61 -2.50 -2.76
CA GLN A 86 -20.01 -2.74 -3.09
C GLN A 86 -20.39 -4.21 -2.89
N ARG A 87 -19.52 -5.15 -3.31
CA ARG A 87 -19.79 -6.59 -3.24
C ARG A 87 -19.66 -7.17 -1.83
N TYR A 88 -18.76 -6.63 -1.02
CA TYR A 88 -18.42 -7.19 0.27
C TYR A 88 -18.69 -6.17 1.38
N GLN A 89 -19.61 -6.51 2.27
CA GLN A 89 -19.96 -5.68 3.44
C GLN A 89 -19.07 -6.10 4.63
N GLY A 90 -18.26 -5.18 5.13
CA GLY A 90 -17.27 -5.46 6.18
C GLY A 90 -16.25 -4.33 6.34
N SER A 91 -15.47 -4.40 7.43
CA SER A 91 -14.34 -3.51 7.63
C SER A 91 -13.20 -3.85 6.68
N VAL A 92 -12.42 -2.84 6.31
CA VAL A 92 -11.32 -2.99 5.36
C VAL A 92 -10.05 -2.41 5.96
N THR A 93 -8.95 -3.12 5.75
CA THR A 93 -7.60 -2.62 5.95
C THR A 93 -6.81 -2.74 4.64
N THR A 94 -5.75 -1.94 4.52
CA THR A 94 -4.92 -1.90 3.32
C THR A 94 -3.56 -2.53 3.58
N ALA A 95 -3.01 -3.23 2.60
CA ALA A 95 -1.64 -3.69 2.55
C ALA A 95 -1.00 -3.07 1.30
N SER A 96 0.07 -2.30 1.45
CA SER A 96 0.58 -1.52 0.32
C SER A 96 2.08 -1.33 0.35
N HIS A 97 2.66 -1.09 -0.81
CA HIS A 97 4.09 -0.85 -0.95
C HIS A 97 4.38 0.29 -1.92
N SER A 98 5.43 1.10 -1.64
CA SER A 98 5.92 2.13 -2.55
C SER A 98 4.82 3.11 -2.98
N LEU A 99 4.67 3.38 -4.29
CA LEU A 99 3.59 4.20 -4.86
C LEU A 99 2.19 3.72 -4.46
N GLY A 100 2.00 2.41 -4.26
CA GLY A 100 0.72 1.83 -3.87
C GLY A 100 0.23 2.35 -2.53
N SER A 101 1.14 2.76 -1.64
CA SER A 101 0.77 3.34 -0.34
C SER A 101 0.21 4.75 -0.44
N ALA A 102 0.68 5.58 -1.38
CA ALA A 102 0.09 6.89 -1.63
C ALA A 102 -1.34 6.75 -2.16
N ILE A 103 -1.57 5.74 -3.02
CA ILE A 103 -2.90 5.38 -3.52
C ILE A 103 -3.77 4.88 -2.36
N ALA A 104 -3.30 3.92 -1.56
CA ALA A 104 -4.04 3.37 -0.43
C ALA A 104 -4.45 4.43 0.59
N ASP A 105 -3.58 5.40 0.89
CA ASP A 105 -3.90 6.50 1.80
C ASP A 105 -5.00 7.41 1.24
N GLU A 106 -4.97 7.73 -0.07
CA GLU A 106 -6.05 8.49 -0.72
C GLU A 106 -7.36 7.70 -0.79
N LEU A 107 -7.32 6.40 -1.10
CA LEU A 107 -8.51 5.55 -1.09
C LEU A 107 -9.11 5.44 0.33
N THR A 108 -8.27 5.30 1.34
CA THR A 108 -8.68 5.29 2.76
C THR A 108 -9.35 6.61 3.14
N LYS A 109 -8.85 7.75 2.66
CA LYS A 109 -9.47 9.06 2.91
C LYS A 109 -10.85 9.21 2.25
N GLU A 110 -11.07 8.60 1.09
CA GLU A 110 -12.35 8.66 0.37
C GLU A 110 -13.40 7.70 0.95
N HIS A 111 -12.97 6.65 1.66
CA HIS A 111 -13.84 5.61 2.23
C HIS A 111 -13.59 5.39 3.74
N ARG A 112 -13.49 6.47 4.52
CA ARG A 112 -13.11 6.42 5.96
C ARG A 112 -14.09 5.65 6.84
N ASP A 113 -15.33 5.49 6.41
CA ASP A 113 -16.38 4.72 7.05
C ASP A 113 -16.17 3.20 6.90
N ARG A 114 -15.46 2.78 5.85
CA ARG A 114 -15.21 1.37 5.51
C ARG A 114 -13.76 0.95 5.75
N ILE A 115 -12.81 1.81 5.38
CA ILE A 115 -11.37 1.54 5.47
C ILE A 115 -10.82 2.15 6.75
N THR A 116 -10.49 1.28 7.70
CA THR A 116 -10.11 1.69 9.06
C THR A 116 -8.61 1.98 9.19
N GLY A 117 -7.80 1.47 8.28
CA GLY A 117 -6.35 1.59 8.36
C GLY A 117 -5.59 0.66 7.42
N GLY A 118 -4.39 0.27 7.83
CA GLY A 118 -3.56 -0.67 7.08
C GLY A 118 -2.10 -0.68 7.47
N ILE A 119 -1.32 -1.41 6.69
CA ILE A 119 0.14 -1.45 6.74
C ILE A 119 0.71 -1.03 5.38
N ALA A 120 1.66 -0.11 5.43
CA ALA A 120 2.36 0.40 4.27
C ALA A 120 3.87 0.18 4.42
N PHE A 121 4.48 -0.42 3.41
CA PHE A 121 5.89 -0.80 3.36
C PHE A 121 6.64 0.13 2.39
N ASN A 122 7.73 0.74 2.85
CA ASN A 122 8.43 1.83 2.16
C ASN A 122 7.48 2.80 1.42
N PRO A 123 6.49 3.41 2.12
CA PRO A 123 5.45 4.16 1.45
C PRO A 123 5.99 5.39 0.71
N ALA A 124 5.53 5.57 -0.52
CA ALA A 124 5.51 6.89 -1.14
C ALA A 124 4.45 7.77 -0.48
N TYR A 125 4.57 9.08 -0.65
CA TYR A 125 3.62 10.04 -0.10
C TYR A 125 3.49 11.28 -0.98
N ASP A 126 2.31 11.90 -0.97
CA ASP A 126 2.08 13.19 -1.61
C ASP A 126 2.34 14.39 -0.67
N ALA A 127 2.39 15.60 -1.23
CA ALA A 127 2.61 16.82 -0.46
C ALA A 127 1.51 17.07 0.59
N ARG A 128 0.27 16.66 0.33
CA ARG A 128 -0.85 16.82 1.27
C ARG A 128 -0.71 15.85 2.44
N GLN A 129 -0.23 14.64 2.19
CA GLN A 129 0.08 13.63 3.20
C GLN A 129 1.22 14.10 4.10
N LEU A 130 2.28 14.69 3.55
CA LEU A 130 3.32 15.32 4.36
C LEU A 130 2.82 16.45 5.25
N HIS A 131 1.87 17.25 4.75
CA HIS A 131 1.30 18.34 5.54
C HIS A 131 0.33 17.86 6.63
N SER A 132 -0.50 16.84 6.32
CA SER A 132 -1.51 16.30 7.24
C SER A 132 -1.01 15.16 8.14
N GLY A 133 0.19 14.65 7.89
CA GLY A 133 0.72 13.42 8.49
C GLY A 133 0.15 12.11 7.90
N GLY A 134 -0.70 12.18 6.86
CA GLY A 134 -1.37 11.02 6.27
C GLY A 134 -2.43 10.39 7.20
N HIS A 135 -3.06 9.31 6.75
CA HIS A 135 -4.09 8.63 7.54
C HIS A 135 -3.51 7.99 8.81
N LYS A 136 -4.14 8.26 9.98
CA LYS A 136 -3.68 7.77 11.29
C LYS A 136 -3.87 6.26 11.49
N GLY A 137 -4.85 5.65 10.82
CA GLY A 137 -5.04 4.19 10.86
C GLY A 137 -3.97 3.39 10.11
N ILE A 138 -3.11 4.03 9.32
CA ILE A 138 -2.07 3.35 8.54
C ILE A 138 -0.77 3.34 9.34
N THR A 139 -0.21 2.15 9.58
CA THR A 139 1.15 1.98 10.11
C THR A 139 2.13 1.93 8.94
N ARG A 140 3.21 2.71 9.01
CA ARG A 140 4.17 2.89 7.90
C ARG A 140 5.52 2.33 8.31
N TYR A 141 5.97 1.26 7.68
CA TYR A 141 7.29 0.70 7.88
C TYR A 141 8.23 1.21 6.79
N TYR A 142 9.36 1.79 7.19
CA TYR A 142 10.44 2.18 6.29
C TYR A 142 11.70 1.40 6.64
N THR A 143 12.38 0.87 5.63
CA THR A 143 13.74 0.38 5.82
C THR A 143 14.70 1.57 5.97
N ARG A 144 15.73 1.41 6.80
CA ARG A 144 16.81 2.39 6.85
C ARG A 144 17.61 2.31 5.56
N GLY A 145 17.90 3.46 4.96
CA GLY A 145 18.62 3.54 3.69
C GLY A 145 17.71 3.81 2.48
N ASP A 146 16.42 3.47 2.58
CA ASP A 146 15.42 3.74 1.55
C ASP A 146 15.35 5.22 1.17
N ALA A 147 15.22 5.51 -0.12
CA ALA A 147 15.23 6.87 -0.65
C ALA A 147 14.00 7.70 -0.22
N LEU A 148 12.82 7.08 -0.13
CA LEU A 148 11.58 7.76 0.26
C LEU A 148 11.58 8.09 1.76
N SER A 149 12.24 7.25 2.55
CA SER A 149 12.42 7.46 3.99
C SER A 149 13.21 8.74 4.29
N LYS A 150 14.17 9.12 3.43
CA LYS A 150 14.99 10.33 3.56
C LYS A 150 14.25 11.61 3.16
N LEU A 151 13.23 11.51 2.31
CA LEU A 151 12.59 12.67 1.67
C LEU A 151 11.42 13.27 2.48
N GLY A 152 11.04 12.71 3.63
CA GLY A 152 9.85 13.18 4.36
C GLY A 152 9.07 12.15 5.17
N GLY A 153 9.41 10.86 5.11
CA GLY A 153 8.72 9.80 5.87
C GLY A 153 8.54 10.12 7.36
N LYS A 154 9.50 10.81 8.00
CA LYS A 154 9.45 11.24 9.42
C LYS A 154 8.27 12.14 9.79
N ARG A 155 7.64 12.83 8.82
CA ARG A 155 6.49 13.72 9.08
C ARG A 155 5.16 12.98 9.07
N LEU A 156 5.13 11.72 8.65
CA LEU A 156 3.92 10.91 8.61
C LEU A 156 3.63 10.31 9.98
N HIS A 157 2.36 10.03 10.24
CA HIS A 157 1.91 9.35 11.44
C HIS A 157 2.31 7.86 11.44
N ASN A 158 2.50 7.29 12.63
CA ASN A 158 2.70 5.84 12.87
C ASN A 158 3.83 5.22 12.05
N VAL A 159 4.95 5.93 11.98
CA VAL A 159 6.15 5.51 11.27
C VAL A 159 6.99 4.59 12.16
N LYS A 160 7.42 3.46 11.58
CA LYS A 160 8.32 2.47 12.16
C LYS A 160 9.50 2.28 11.23
N TRP A 161 10.68 2.07 11.82
CA TRP A 161 11.94 1.91 11.09
C TRP A 161 12.42 0.48 11.21
N VAL A 162 12.83 -0.12 10.09
CA VAL A 162 13.36 -1.48 9.98
C VAL A 162 14.79 -1.40 9.45
N ASP A 163 15.70 -2.16 10.03
CA ASP A 163 17.08 -2.24 9.57
C ASP A 163 17.21 -3.38 8.55
N SER A 164 17.32 -3.06 7.25
CA SER A 164 17.50 -4.09 6.21
C SER A 164 18.95 -4.55 6.05
N GLY A 165 19.91 -3.77 6.54
CA GLY A 165 21.34 -4.01 6.31
C GLY A 165 21.85 -3.56 4.93
N ASP A 166 20.96 -3.12 4.05
CA ASP A 166 21.32 -2.67 2.70
C ASP A 166 21.95 -1.28 2.70
N LYS A 167 22.95 -1.12 1.83
CA LYS A 167 23.62 0.16 1.61
C LYS A 167 23.08 0.90 0.39
N ASP A 168 22.53 0.17 -0.58
CA ASP A 168 21.91 0.74 -1.77
C ASP A 168 20.44 1.12 -1.49
N PHE A 169 20.02 2.25 -2.06
CA PHE A 169 18.69 2.81 -1.78
C PHE A 169 17.55 2.07 -2.52
N ILE A 170 17.82 1.47 -3.67
CA ILE A 170 16.85 0.65 -4.41
C ILE A 170 16.70 -0.69 -3.72
N ASP A 171 17.81 -1.28 -3.29
CA ASP A 171 17.78 -2.54 -2.56
C ASP A 171 17.06 -2.38 -1.22
N ALA A 172 17.38 -1.34 -0.44
CA ALA A 172 16.64 -1.02 0.77
C ALA A 172 15.13 -0.82 0.51
N HIS A 173 14.73 -0.32 -0.66
CA HIS A 173 13.33 -0.07 -1.00
C HIS A 173 12.51 -1.35 -1.17
N ARG A 174 13.12 -2.51 -1.36
CA ARG A 174 12.39 -3.73 -1.71
C ARG A 174 11.53 -4.26 -0.56
N LEU A 175 10.43 -4.92 -0.93
CA LEU A 175 9.45 -5.46 0.02
C LEU A 175 9.96 -6.69 0.79
N ASP A 176 10.96 -7.40 0.26
CA ASP A 176 11.60 -8.57 0.89
C ASP A 176 12.43 -8.24 2.12
N ASN A 177 12.73 -6.95 2.35
CA ASN A 177 13.42 -6.45 3.53
C ASN A 177 12.56 -6.30 4.79
N PHE A 178 11.26 -6.62 4.68
CA PHE A 178 10.28 -6.51 5.76
C PHE A 178 9.97 -7.84 6.41
#